data_AF-A0A9D7VHG9-F1
#
_entry.id   AF-A0A9D7VHG9-F1
#
_cell.length_a   1.000
_cell.length_b   1.000
_cell.length_c   1.000
_cell.angle_alpha   90.00
_cell.angle_beta   90.00
_cell.angle_gamma   90.00
#
_symmetry.space_group_name_H-M   'P 1'
#
loop_
_entity.id
_entity.type
_entity.pdbx_description
1 polymer ?
#
loop_
_entity_poly.entity_id
_entity_poly.type
_entity_poly.pdbx_seq_one_letter_code
_entity_poly.pdbx_strand_id
1 'polypeptide(L)'
;MQPIRQGDVILLPVEQVEGQKIPHLTLAEGEVTGHKHRITEGKAELYEKDSTLYLRVFSESALLSHEEHKAISIPQGEWMVKIQREYEPEGWRYVAD
;
A
#
# COMPACT_ATOMS: atom_id res chain seq x y z
N MET A 1 -3.78 -11.50 12.85
CA MET A 1 -4.44 -10.34 12.21
C MET A 1 -4.92 -10.77 10.83
N GLN A 2 -5.91 -10.09 10.25
CA GLN A 2 -6.41 -10.39 8.91
C GLN A 2 -5.83 -9.41 7.87
N PRO A 3 -5.67 -9.82 6.59
CA PRO A 3 -5.31 -8.90 5.53
C PRO A 3 -6.26 -7.70 5.45
N ILE A 4 -5.70 -6.53 5.12
CA ILE A 4 -6.46 -5.29 4.94
C ILE A 4 -6.27 -4.82 3.50
N ARG A 5 -7.33 -4.38 2.84
CA ARG A 5 -7.28 -3.90 1.45
C ARG A 5 -7.87 -2.50 1.32
N GLN A 6 -7.21 -1.65 0.54
CA GLN A 6 -7.73 -0.38 0.04
C GLN A 6 -7.30 -0.21 -1.42
N GLY A 7 -8.24 -0.29 -2.35
CA GLY A 7 -7.93 -0.23 -3.78
C GLY A 7 -7.01 -1.37 -4.22
N ASP A 8 -5.90 -1.01 -4.86
CA ASP A 8 -4.79 -1.88 -5.26
C ASP A 8 -3.83 -2.22 -4.12
N VAL A 9 -3.89 -1.54 -2.98
CA VAL A 9 -3.01 -1.84 -1.84
C VAL A 9 -3.62 -2.93 -0.94
N ILE A 10 -2.84 -3.99 -0.73
CA ILE A 10 -3.10 -5.04 0.26
C ILE A 10 -2.00 -5.02 1.32
N LEU A 11 -2.41 -4.94 2.58
CA LEU A 11 -1.54 -5.08 3.75
C LEU A 11 -1.70 -6.49 4.31
N LEU A 12 -0.59 -7.23 4.32
CA LEU A 12 -0.51 -8.58 4.86
C LEU A 12 0.22 -8.54 6.20
N PRO A 13 -0.36 -9.07 7.29
CA PRO A 13 0.34 -9.10 8.57
C PRO A 13 1.56 -10.02 8.49
N VAL A 14 2.68 -9.56 9.05
CA VAL A 14 3.94 -10.30 9.13
C VAL A 14 4.49 -10.28 10.55
N GLU A 15 5.39 -11.20 10.87
CA GLU A 15 6.04 -11.24 12.19
C GLU A 15 7.08 -10.13 12.35
N GLN A 16 7.76 -9.77 11.26
CA GLN A 16 8.82 -8.76 11.27
C GLN A 16 8.88 -7.97 9.95
N VAL A 17 9.08 -6.65 10.03
CA VAL A 17 9.45 -5.80 8.90
C VAL A 17 10.90 -6.02 8.49
N GLU A 18 11.17 -5.91 7.20
CA GLU A 18 12.51 -6.12 6.66
C GLU A 18 13.00 -4.91 5.88
N GLY A 19 14.33 -4.77 5.79
CA GLY A 19 14.97 -3.76 4.94
C GLY A 19 15.34 -2.47 5.64
N GLN A 20 15.47 -1.42 4.85
CA GLN A 20 15.94 -0.12 5.30
C GLN A 20 14.76 0.85 5.43
N LYS A 21 14.76 1.63 6.51
CA LYS A 21 13.76 2.68 6.71
C LYS A 21 13.85 3.72 5.62
N ILE A 22 12.71 4.08 5.02
CA ILE A 22 12.61 5.14 4.01
C ILE A 22 11.93 6.39 4.58
N PRO A 23 12.28 7.60 4.11
CA PRO A 23 11.85 8.87 4.73
C PRO A 23 10.46 9.34 4.25
N HIS A 24 9.53 8.41 4.00
CA HIS A 24 8.14 8.73 3.66
C HIS A 24 7.17 7.64 4.14
N LEU A 25 5.88 7.90 3.97
CA LEU A 25 4.80 6.98 4.38
C LEU A 25 3.81 6.67 3.23
N THR A 26 4.24 6.88 1.99
CA THR A 26 3.50 6.47 0.79
C THR A 26 3.74 4.99 0.53
N LEU A 27 2.68 4.19 0.53
CA LEU A 27 2.69 2.75 0.29
C LEU A 27 2.59 2.41 -1.20
N ALA A 28 1.92 3.27 -1.97
CA ALA A 28 1.78 3.13 -3.42
C ALA A 28 1.47 4.49 -4.05
N GLU A 29 1.92 4.68 -5.29
CA GLU A 29 1.37 5.70 -6.18
C GLU A 29 0.20 5.03 -6.89
N GLY A 30 -1.02 5.56 -6.69
CA GLY A 30 -2.26 4.96 -7.20
C GLY A 30 -2.29 4.93 -8.73
N GLU A 31 -3.32 4.26 -9.28
CA GLU A 31 -3.44 4.04 -10.73
C GLU A 31 -3.59 5.34 -11.53
N VAL A 32 -4.19 6.37 -10.94
CA VAL A 32 -4.33 7.70 -11.52
C VAL A 32 -3.12 8.56 -11.14
N THR A 33 -2.47 9.15 -12.16
CA THR A 33 -1.35 10.09 -11.97
C THR A 33 -1.71 11.19 -10.97
N GLY A 34 -1.10 11.14 -9.79
CA GLY A 34 -1.26 12.12 -8.71
C GLY A 34 -1.75 11.51 -7.41
N HIS A 35 -2.52 10.42 -7.46
CA HIS A 35 -3.09 9.82 -6.27
C HIS A 35 -2.10 8.90 -5.55
N LYS A 36 -2.18 8.87 -4.21
CA LYS A 36 -1.23 8.13 -3.38
C LYS A 36 -1.92 7.43 -2.22
N HIS A 37 -1.60 6.16 -2.04
CA HIS A 37 -1.92 5.45 -0.82
C HIS A 37 -0.89 5.83 0.24
N ARG A 38 -1.29 6.56 1.27
CA ARG A 38 -0.36 7.12 2.25
C ARG A 38 -0.91 7.05 3.67
N ILE A 39 -0.03 6.78 4.63
CA ILE A 39 -0.36 6.97 6.05
C ILE A 39 -0.38 8.46 6.37
N THR A 40 -1.54 8.98 6.78
CA THR A 40 -1.76 10.41 7.08
C THR A 40 -1.84 10.70 8.57
N GLU A 41 -2.19 9.71 9.39
CA GLU A 41 -2.30 9.85 10.86
C GLU A 41 -1.72 8.62 11.57
N GLY A 42 -1.32 8.82 12.83
CA GLY A 42 -0.68 7.79 13.64
C GLY A 42 0.84 7.79 13.57
N LYS A 43 1.49 6.97 14.40
CA LYS A 43 2.93 6.77 14.42
C LYS A 43 3.25 5.51 13.62
N ALA A 44 3.87 5.67 12.47
CA ALA A 44 4.28 4.57 11.61
C ALA A 44 5.63 4.84 10.95
N GLU A 45 6.27 3.77 10.50
CA GLU A 45 7.49 3.80 9.69
C GLU A 45 7.34 2.86 8.50
N LEU A 46 7.99 3.22 7.40
CA LEU A 46 8.02 2.43 6.18
C LEU A 46 9.44 1.97 5.92
N TYR A 47 9.56 0.73 5.47
CA TYR A 47 10.81 0.06 5.17
C TYR A 47 10.76 -0.51 3.77
N GLU A 48 11.89 -0.61 3.11
CA GLU A 48 12.03 -1.22 1.79
C GLU A 48 13.12 -2.29 1.79
N LYS A 49 12.78 -3.47 1.22
CA LYS A 49 13.72 -4.55 0.91
C LYS A 49 13.35 -5.16 -0.44
N ASP A 50 14.30 -5.23 -1.37
CA ASP A 50 14.11 -5.89 -2.67
C ASP A 50 12.83 -5.42 -3.40
N SER A 51 12.60 -4.09 -3.43
CA SER A 51 11.39 -3.44 -3.98
C SER A 51 10.06 -3.82 -3.31
N THR A 52 10.11 -4.52 -2.18
CA THR A 52 8.96 -4.80 -1.32
C THR A 52 8.93 -3.80 -0.18
N LEU A 53 7.76 -3.21 0.05
CA LEU A 53 7.56 -2.26 1.15
C LEU A 53 6.98 -2.97 2.38
N TYR A 54 7.43 -2.55 3.56
CA TYR A 54 6.97 -3.04 4.84
C TYR A 54 6.60 -1.88 5.75
N LEU A 55 5.37 -1.88 6.25
CA LEU A 55 4.83 -0.87 7.15
C LEU A 55 4.88 -1.37 8.59
N ARG A 56 5.44 -0.55 9.48
CA ARG A 56 5.41 -0.76 10.93
C ARG A 56 4.56 0.31 11.58
N VAL A 57 3.51 -0.09 12.29
CA VAL A 57 2.61 0.81 13.02
C VAL A 57 2.88 0.71 14.51
N PHE A 58 3.24 1.83 15.13
CA PHE A 58 3.58 1.93 16.56
C PHE A 58 2.45 2.47 17.43
N SER A 59 1.55 3.28 16.87
CA SER A 59 0.34 3.70 17.57
C SER A 59 -0.71 2.59 17.55
N GLU A 60 -1.72 2.69 18.42
CA GLU A 60 -2.84 1.74 18.45
C GLU A 60 -3.47 1.53 17.06
N SER A 61 -3.55 2.62 16.28
CA SER A 61 -3.83 2.57 14.85
C SER A 61 -3.12 3.67 14.07
N ALA A 62 -3.02 3.49 12.75
CA ALA A 62 -2.59 4.49 11.78
C ALA A 62 -3.60 4.57 10.64
N LEU A 63 -3.84 5.77 10.12
CA LEU A 63 -4.84 5.99 9.08
C LEU A 63 -4.19 5.94 7.71
N LEU A 64 -4.59 4.96 6.89
CA LEU A 64 -4.23 4.88 5.48
C LEU A 64 -5.29 5.59 4.65
N SER A 65 -4.89 6.62 3.92
CA SER A 65 -5.76 7.44 3.08
C SER A 65 -5.39 7.32 1.60
N HIS A 66 -6.39 7.52 0.74
CA HIS A 66 -6.28 7.67 -0.71
C HIS A 66 -7.33 8.69 -1.15
N GLU A 67 -7.08 9.46 -2.21
CA GLU A 67 -7.98 10.55 -2.63
C GLU A 67 -9.35 10.06 -3.10
N GLU A 68 -9.42 8.85 -3.66
CA GLU A 68 -10.67 8.27 -4.18
C GLU A 68 -11.35 7.31 -3.19
N HIS A 69 -10.64 6.87 -2.14
CA HIS A 69 -11.15 5.87 -1.22
C HIS A 69 -11.38 6.44 0.17
N LYS A 70 -12.35 5.86 0.87
CA LYS A 70 -12.50 6.14 2.29
C LYS A 70 -11.26 5.65 3.03
N ALA A 71 -10.66 6.54 3.81
CA ALA A 71 -9.52 6.21 4.64
C ALA A 71 -9.84 5.04 5.58
N ILE A 72 -8.86 4.16 5.78
CA ILE A 72 -8.99 2.94 6.59
C ILE A 72 -8.01 2.95 7.77
N SER A 73 -8.46 2.45 8.90
CA SER A 73 -7.65 2.33 10.11
C SER A 73 -6.86 1.03 10.09
N ILE A 74 -5.53 1.14 10.16
CA ILE A 74 -4.59 0.03 10.23
C ILE A 74 -4.20 -0.16 11.70
N PRO A 75 -4.46 -1.31 12.32
CA PRO A 75 -4.09 -1.52 13.71
C PRO A 75 -2.56 -1.62 13.88
N GLN A 76 -2.12 -1.38 15.12
CA GLN A 76 -0.73 -1.60 15.54
C GLN A 76 -0.22 -2.98 15.07
N GLY A 77 0.98 -3.00 14.50
CA GLY A 77 1.59 -4.23 14.00
C GLY A 77 2.55 -4.02 12.84
N GLU A 78 3.01 -5.13 12.28
CA GLU A 78 3.97 -5.18 11.19
C GLU A 78 3.29 -5.77 9.95
N TRP A 79 3.46 -5.11 8.81
CA TRP A 79 2.70 -5.37 7.61
C TRP A 79 3.61 -5.38 6.38
N MET A 80 3.42 -6.35 5.49
CA MET A 80 3.98 -6.33 4.13
C MET A 80 2.97 -5.67 3.20
N VAL A 81 3.43 -4.75 2.37
CA VAL A 81 2.64 -4.05 1.35
C VAL A 81 2.70 -4.84 0.06
N LYS A 82 1.54 -5.17 -0.50
CA LYS A 82 1.41 -5.81 -1.81
C LYS A 82 0.52 -4.96 -2.70
N ILE A 83 1.02 -4.63 -3.89
CA ILE A 83 0.28 -3.90 -4.90
C ILE A 83 -0.40 -4.90 -5.83
N GLN A 84 -1.71 -4.78 -5.98
CA GLN A 84 -2.54 -5.55 -6.89
C GLN A 84 -2.78 -4.72 -8.15
N ARG A 85 -2.12 -5.08 -9.25
CA ARG A 85 -2.43 -4.50 -10.57
C ARG A 85 -3.45 -5.39 -11.28
N GLU A 86 -4.44 -4.78 -11.91
CA GLU A 86 -5.31 -5.50 -12.83
C GLU A 86 -4.50 -5.89 -14.07
N TYR A 87 -4.56 -7.16 -14.47
CA TYR A 87 -3.93 -7.63 -15.69
C TYR A 87 -4.95 -7.43 -16.82
N GLU A 88 -4.73 -6.44 -17.69
CA GLU A 88 -5.46 -6.28 -18.94
C GLU A 88 -4.69 -7.00 -20.07
N PRO A 89 -5.15 -8.18 -20.57
CA PRO A 89 -4.51 -8.88 -21.69
C PRO A 89 -4.78 -8.26 -23.07
N GLU A 90 -5.42 -7.10 -23.19
CA GLU A 90 -5.86 -6.58 -24.49
C GLU A 90 -4.83 -5.62 -25.10
N GLY A 91 -3.77 -6.23 -25.65
CA GLY A 91 -2.97 -5.59 -26.68
C GLY A 91 -3.83 -5.23 -27.90
N TRP A 92 -3.57 -4.05 -28.44
CA TRP A 92 -4.13 -3.45 -29.67
C TRP A 92 -4.78 -4.46 -30.64
N ARG A 93 -6.12 -4.38 -30.77
CA ARG A 93 -6.82 -4.96 -31.91
C ARG A 93 -6.90 -3.93 -33.02
N TYR A 94 -6.12 -4.12 -34.08
CA TYR A 94 -6.46 -3.50 -35.37
C TYR A 94 -7.71 -4.19 -35.90
N VAL A 95 -8.83 -3.47 -35.91
CA VAL A 95 -10.01 -3.83 -36.69
C VAL A 95 -9.76 -3.33 -38.10
N ALA A 96 -9.38 -4.25 -39.00
CA ALA A 96 -9.57 -4.04 -40.42
C ALA A 96 -11.01 -4.45 -40.73
N ASP A 97 -11.74 -3.56 -41.41
CA ASP A 97 -12.98 -3.89 -42.13
C ASP A 97 -12.73 -5.03 -43.13
#